data_AF-A0A7Y9JA91-F1
#
_entry.id   AF-A0A7Y9JA91-F1
#
_cell.length_a   1.000
_cell.length_b   1.000
_cell.length_c   1.000
_cell.angle_alpha   90.00
_cell.angle_beta   90.00
_cell.angle_gamma   90.00
#
_symmetry.space_group_name_H-M   'P 1'
#
loop_
_entity.id
_entity.type
_entity.pdbx_description
1 polymer ?
#
loop_
_entity_poly.entity_id
_entity_poly.type
_entity_poly.pdbx_seq_one_letter_code
_entity_poly.pdbx_strand_id
1 'polypeptide(L)'
;MASYFRARQERRLAALEEFRQARKLIEEDVTVFGEQLTDLHVETLTTELDQAMREDYQRALDLYERSKTGLRDAQETSEVTAVEDVLHDGRFHLACVLARRDGEALPERREPCFFNPQHGPSVQDVAWTPPGGVEREVPVCRSDLRRITGGEDPEIRLVRVGDRYVPWYAAVRERGLLDSTLRPAATDGVPKYVMLEADIGRARNSQAGQGGYPF
;
A
#
# COMPACT_ATOMS: atom_id res chain seq x y z
N MET A 1 -27.27 34.13 3.67
CA MET A 1 -27.67 32.79 4.17
C MET A 1 -27.59 31.70 3.08
N ALA A 2 -28.13 31.89 1.87
CA ALA A 2 -28.07 30.86 0.80
C ALA A 2 -26.66 30.38 0.41
N SER A 3 -25.67 31.29 0.35
CA SER A 3 -24.26 30.96 0.07
C SER A 3 -23.62 30.05 1.14
N TYR A 4 -23.96 30.24 2.41
CA TYR A 4 -23.48 29.39 3.52
C TYR A 4 -24.02 27.96 3.44
N PHE A 5 -25.31 27.80 3.11
CA PHE A 5 -25.91 26.48 2.93
C PHE A 5 -25.32 25.73 1.73
N ARG A 6 -25.08 26.42 0.61
CA ARG A 6 -24.41 25.83 -0.56
C ARG A 6 -22.99 25.38 -0.23
N ALA A 7 -22.17 26.24 0.39
CA ALA A 7 -20.80 25.88 0.78
C ALA A 7 -20.76 24.70 1.78
N ARG A 8 -21.71 24.63 2.72
CA ARG A 8 -21.83 23.49 3.65
C ARG A 8 -22.21 22.20 2.92
N GLN A 9 -23.11 22.28 1.95
CA GLN A 9 -23.52 21.12 1.13
C GLN A 9 -22.38 20.62 0.25
N GLU A 10 -21.63 21.52 -0.39
CA GLU A 10 -20.45 21.20 -1.21
C GLU A 10 -19.38 20.49 -0.37
N ARG A 11 -19.06 21.01 0.82
CA ARG A 11 -18.11 20.36 1.74
C ARG A 11 -18.56 18.96 2.16
N ARG A 12 -19.86 18.78 2.42
CA ARG A 12 -20.41 17.46 2.78
C ARG A 12 -20.30 16.46 1.63
N LEU A 13 -20.57 16.90 0.39
CA LEU A 13 -20.43 16.04 -0.78
C LEU A 13 -18.96 15.67 -1.04
N ALA A 14 -18.04 16.62 -0.88
CA ALA A 14 -16.61 16.37 -0.98
C ALA A 14 -16.13 15.34 0.06
N ALA A 15 -16.52 15.50 1.33
CA ALA A 15 -16.17 14.55 2.39
C ALA A 15 -16.76 13.14 2.15
N LEU A 16 -17.98 13.04 1.62
CA LEU A 16 -18.57 11.75 1.26
C LEU A 16 -17.82 11.07 0.11
N GLU A 17 -17.35 11.84 -0.87
CA GLU A 17 -16.57 11.31 -1.99
C GLU A 17 -15.19 10.85 -1.54
N GLU A 18 -14.51 11.66 -0.72
CA GLU A 18 -13.24 11.33 -0.09
C GLU A 18 -13.35 10.02 0.72
N PHE A 19 -14.37 9.92 1.58
CA PHE A 19 -14.64 8.70 2.35
C PHE A 19 -14.85 7.47 1.46
N ARG A 20 -15.63 7.58 0.38
CA ARG A 20 -15.86 6.46 -0.56
C ARG A 20 -14.57 6.02 -1.24
N GLN A 21 -13.74 6.97 -1.65
CA GLN A 21 -12.47 6.67 -2.31
C GLN A 21 -11.48 6.04 -1.35
N ALA A 22 -11.35 6.57 -0.13
CA ALA A 22 -10.57 6.01 0.95
C ALA A 22 -10.97 4.57 1.23
N ARG A 23 -12.27 4.36 1.46
CA ARG A 23 -12.83 3.06 1.82
C ARG A 23 -12.51 2.02 0.75
N LYS A 24 -12.68 2.35 -0.53
CA LYS A 24 -12.38 1.43 -1.63
C LYS A 24 -10.91 1.00 -1.67
N LEU A 25 -9.99 1.92 -1.38
CA LEU A 25 -8.55 1.62 -1.35
C LEU A 25 -8.20 0.68 -0.19
N ILE A 26 -8.77 0.95 0.99
CA ILE A 26 -8.54 0.10 2.15
C ILE A 26 -9.27 -1.25 2.03
N GLU A 27 -10.43 -1.32 1.37
CA GLU A 27 -11.07 -2.60 1.01
C GLU A 27 -10.13 -3.49 0.18
N GLU A 28 -9.46 -2.92 -0.82
CA GLU A 28 -8.41 -3.61 -1.59
C GLU A 28 -7.25 -4.07 -0.68
N ASP A 29 -6.80 -3.21 0.23
CA ASP A 29 -5.66 -3.52 1.12
C ASP A 29 -5.97 -4.62 2.14
N VAL A 30 -7.22 -4.69 2.61
CA VAL A 30 -7.71 -5.78 3.45
C VAL A 30 -7.73 -7.09 2.66
N THR A 31 -8.20 -7.08 1.41
CA THR A 31 -8.16 -8.27 0.55
C THR A 31 -6.73 -8.74 0.32
N VAL A 32 -5.83 -7.85 -0.10
CA VAL A 32 -4.42 -8.17 -0.32
C VAL A 32 -3.76 -8.68 0.96
N PHE A 33 -4.06 -8.11 2.12
CA PHE A 33 -3.49 -8.62 3.38
C PHE A 33 -4.00 -10.03 3.72
N GLY A 34 -5.27 -10.34 3.43
CA GLY A 34 -5.81 -11.69 3.57
C GLY A 34 -5.13 -12.72 2.65
N GLU A 35 -4.80 -12.31 1.42
CA GLU A 35 -4.00 -13.13 0.48
C GLU A 35 -2.59 -13.35 1.03
N GLN A 36 -1.92 -12.30 1.50
CA GLN A 36 -0.59 -12.39 2.12
C GLN A 36 -0.56 -13.32 3.34
N LEU A 37 -1.62 -13.35 4.16
CA LEU A 37 -1.74 -14.28 5.28
C LEU A 37 -1.99 -15.72 4.83
N THR A 38 -2.65 -15.90 3.68
CA THR A 38 -2.83 -17.22 3.06
C THR A 38 -1.49 -17.74 2.53
N ASP A 39 -0.72 -16.88 1.87
CA ASP A 39 0.64 -17.22 1.41
C ASP A 39 1.56 -17.52 2.59
N LEU A 40 1.50 -16.71 3.65
CA LEU A 40 2.24 -16.97 4.90
C LEU A 40 1.90 -18.36 5.47
N HIS A 41 0.62 -18.74 5.44
CA HIS A 41 0.20 -20.08 5.90
C HIS A 41 0.89 -21.18 5.10
N VAL A 42 0.82 -21.10 3.77
CA VAL A 42 1.47 -22.07 2.86
C VAL A 42 2.97 -22.14 3.10
N GLU A 43 3.61 -20.98 3.23
CA GLU A 43 5.04 -20.82 3.45
C GLU A 43 5.55 -21.34 4.80
N THR A 44 4.66 -21.54 5.77
CA THR A 44 5.00 -21.99 7.13
C THR A 44 4.47 -23.39 7.45
N LEU A 45 3.78 -24.07 6.51
CA LEU A 45 3.20 -25.41 6.72
C LEU A 45 4.17 -26.46 7.25
N THR A 46 5.44 -26.38 6.85
CA THR A 46 6.49 -27.33 7.23
C THR A 46 7.46 -26.78 8.27
N THR A 47 7.21 -25.58 8.78
CA THR A 47 8.09 -24.91 9.74
C THR A 47 7.63 -25.19 11.17
N GLU A 48 8.55 -25.64 12.03
CA GLU A 48 8.29 -25.67 13.47
C GLU A 48 8.25 -24.24 14.01
N LEU A 49 7.06 -23.78 14.40
CA LEU A 49 6.86 -22.44 14.92
C LEU A 49 7.25 -22.39 16.40
N ASP A 50 8.32 -21.69 16.73
CA ASP A 50 8.66 -21.39 18.12
C ASP A 50 7.58 -20.50 18.78
N GLN A 51 7.70 -20.23 20.08
CA GLN A 51 6.70 -19.42 20.78
C GLN A 51 6.58 -18.01 20.18
N ALA A 52 7.70 -17.34 19.92
CA ALA A 52 7.68 -15.95 19.45
C ALA A 52 7.11 -15.82 18.03
N MET A 53 7.42 -16.77 17.15
CA MET A 53 6.88 -16.85 15.80
C MET A 53 5.37 -17.11 15.81
N ARG A 54 4.88 -17.97 16.71
CA ARG A 54 3.43 -18.17 16.91
C ARG A 54 2.73 -16.91 17.41
N GLU A 55 3.34 -16.18 18.33
CA GLU A 55 2.81 -14.92 18.84
C GLU A 55 2.71 -13.86 17.74
N ASP A 56 3.76 -13.69 16.92
CA ASP A 56 3.73 -12.77 15.77
C ASP A 56 2.70 -13.20 14.71
N TYR A 57 2.60 -14.49 14.41
CA TYR A 57 1.58 -15.02 13.50
C TYR A 57 0.18 -14.69 14.01
N GLN A 58 -0.12 -15.02 15.27
CA GLN A 58 -1.43 -14.75 15.86
C GLN A 58 -1.76 -13.25 15.84
N ARG A 59 -0.79 -12.38 16.14
CA ARG A 59 -0.99 -10.92 16.05
C ARG A 59 -1.34 -10.47 14.64
N ALA A 60 -0.69 -11.02 13.61
CA ALA A 60 -1.02 -10.69 12.22
C ALA A 60 -2.47 -11.08 11.87
N LEU A 61 -2.94 -12.25 12.31
CA LEU A 61 -4.34 -12.69 12.16
C LEU A 61 -5.32 -11.78 12.93
N ASP A 62 -5.00 -11.45 14.17
CA ASP A 62 -5.86 -10.59 15.01
C ASP A 62 -5.98 -9.18 14.39
N LEU A 63 -4.90 -8.64 13.84
CA LEU A 63 -4.88 -7.35 13.15
C LEU A 63 -5.67 -7.40 11.84
N TYR A 64 -5.66 -8.52 11.11
CA TYR A 64 -6.52 -8.72 9.96
C TYR A 64 -8.02 -8.71 10.35
N GLU A 65 -8.41 -9.44 11.39
CA GLU A 65 -9.80 -9.41 11.89
C GLU A 65 -10.22 -8.02 12.39
N ARG A 66 -9.30 -7.32 13.07
CA ARG A 66 -9.51 -5.93 13.50
C ARG A 66 -9.66 -5.00 12.31
N SER A 67 -8.89 -5.19 11.23
CA SER A 67 -9.00 -4.38 10.01
C SER A 67 -10.36 -4.54 9.33
N LYS A 68 -10.87 -5.77 9.21
CA LYS A 68 -12.21 -6.06 8.68
C LYS A 68 -13.32 -5.43 9.52
N THR A 69 -13.21 -5.55 10.83
CA THR A 69 -14.17 -4.99 11.78
C THR A 69 -14.15 -3.46 11.71
N GLY A 70 -12.97 -2.84 11.77
CA GLY A 70 -12.82 -1.39 11.68
C GLY A 70 -13.36 -0.83 10.37
N LEU A 71 -13.07 -1.49 9.24
CA LEU A 71 -13.55 -1.06 7.93
C LEU A 71 -15.08 -1.18 7.77
N ARG A 72 -15.67 -2.24 8.34
CA ARG A 72 -17.13 -2.42 8.36
C ARG A 72 -17.82 -1.31 9.14
N ASP A 73 -17.23 -0.91 10.26
CA ASP A 73 -17.86 -0.01 11.22
C ASP A 73 -17.58 1.48 10.89
N ALA A 74 -16.56 1.78 10.08
CA ALA A 74 -16.16 3.12 9.67
C ALA A 74 -17.27 3.92 8.97
N GLN A 75 -17.43 5.17 9.39
CA GLN A 75 -18.40 6.16 8.93
C GLN A 75 -17.74 7.43 8.37
N GLU A 76 -16.45 7.66 8.65
CA GLU A 76 -15.67 8.82 8.16
C GLU A 76 -14.25 8.45 7.72
N THR A 77 -13.60 9.35 6.95
CA THR A 77 -12.27 9.10 6.33
C THR A 77 -11.17 8.84 7.36
N SER A 78 -11.22 9.51 8.51
CA SER A 78 -10.31 9.32 9.65
C SER A 78 -10.35 7.89 10.20
N GLU A 79 -11.54 7.28 10.26
CA GLU A 79 -11.69 5.90 10.72
C GLU A 79 -11.16 4.89 9.69
N VAL A 80 -11.36 5.17 8.40
CA VAL A 80 -10.77 4.37 7.31
C VAL A 80 -9.24 4.46 7.33
N THR A 81 -8.69 5.66 7.57
CA THR A 81 -7.25 5.89 7.74
C THR A 81 -6.69 5.06 8.90
N ALA A 82 -7.39 5.01 10.04
CA ALA A 82 -6.95 4.22 11.18
C ALA A 82 -6.90 2.70 10.89
N VAL A 83 -7.69 2.20 9.92
CA VAL A 83 -7.60 0.81 9.46
C VAL A 83 -6.31 0.56 8.67
N GLU A 84 -5.81 1.54 7.95
CA GLU A 84 -4.54 1.44 7.23
C GLU A 84 -3.37 1.20 8.19
N ASP A 85 -3.31 1.93 9.30
CA ASP A 85 -2.30 1.74 10.34
C ASP A 85 -2.37 0.32 10.94
N VAL A 86 -3.58 -0.21 11.13
CA VAL A 86 -3.79 -1.59 11.60
C VAL A 86 -3.23 -2.60 10.58
N LEU A 87 -3.41 -2.33 9.28
CA LEU A 87 -2.85 -3.17 8.22
C LEU A 87 -1.32 -3.06 8.16
N HIS A 88 -0.75 -1.88 8.37
CA HIS A 88 0.70 -1.69 8.46
C HIS A 88 1.30 -2.48 9.64
N ASP A 89 0.68 -2.43 10.81
CA ASP A 89 1.06 -3.25 11.96
C ASP A 89 0.93 -4.75 11.66
N GLY A 90 -0.12 -5.15 10.95
CA GLY A 90 -0.32 -6.55 10.53
C GLY A 90 0.82 -7.04 9.64
N ARG A 91 1.22 -6.24 8.66
CA ARG A 91 2.34 -6.54 7.75
C ARG A 91 3.70 -6.52 8.46
N PHE A 92 3.87 -5.72 9.50
CA PHE A 92 5.06 -5.78 10.35
C PHE A 92 5.17 -7.15 11.05
N HIS A 93 4.09 -7.64 11.65
CA HIS A 93 4.09 -8.96 12.29
C HIS A 93 4.28 -10.10 11.29
N LEU A 94 3.67 -10.01 10.11
CA LEU A 94 3.95 -10.94 9.00
C LEU A 94 5.44 -10.96 8.65
N ALA A 95 6.07 -9.79 8.51
CA ALA A 95 7.50 -9.69 8.23
C ALA A 95 8.37 -10.28 9.35
N CYS A 96 7.98 -10.14 10.63
CA CYS A 96 8.65 -10.82 11.74
C CYS A 96 8.56 -12.34 11.63
N VAL A 97 7.41 -12.90 11.24
CA VAL A 97 7.26 -14.36 11.04
C VAL A 97 8.21 -14.85 9.95
N LEU A 98 8.23 -14.18 8.80
CA LEU A 98 9.14 -14.53 7.69
C LEU A 98 10.61 -14.43 8.09
N ALA A 99 11.01 -13.35 8.78
CA ALA A 99 12.38 -13.19 9.25
C ALA A 99 12.81 -14.32 10.21
N ARG A 100 11.93 -14.74 11.12
CA ARG A 100 12.20 -15.88 12.03
C ARG A 100 12.35 -17.19 11.27
N ARG A 101 11.44 -17.46 10.32
CA ARG A 101 11.51 -18.65 9.46
C ARG A 101 12.86 -18.73 8.73
N ASP A 102 13.31 -17.61 8.19
CA ASP A 102 14.51 -17.53 7.37
C ASP A 102 15.81 -17.38 8.18
N GLY A 103 15.72 -17.29 9.51
CA GLY A 103 16.87 -17.06 10.38
C GLY A 103 17.51 -15.68 10.19
N GLU A 104 16.73 -14.70 9.71
CA GLU A 104 17.17 -13.33 9.48
C GLU A 104 16.95 -12.43 10.71
N ALA A 105 17.59 -11.26 10.71
CA ALA A 105 17.32 -10.24 11.70
C ALA A 105 15.85 -9.76 11.60
N LEU A 106 15.21 -9.56 12.76
CA LEU A 106 13.86 -9.05 12.82
C LEU A 106 13.78 -7.63 12.22
N PRO A 107 12.68 -7.30 11.52
CA PRO A 107 12.51 -5.95 10.99
C PRO A 107 12.41 -4.91 12.11
N GLU A 108 12.95 -3.72 11.85
CA GLU A 108 12.71 -2.55 12.69
C GLU A 108 11.32 -1.97 12.41
N ARG A 109 10.74 -1.27 13.40
CA ARG A 109 9.49 -0.53 13.20
C ARG A 109 9.77 0.75 12.40
N ARG A 110 9.69 0.62 11.08
CA ARG A 110 9.86 1.71 10.11
C ARG A 110 8.57 1.96 9.33
N GLU A 111 8.52 3.07 8.61
CA GLU A 111 7.45 3.38 7.67
C GLU A 111 7.30 2.26 6.62
N PRO A 112 6.08 2.06 6.08
CA PRO A 112 5.84 1.15 4.96
C PRO A 112 6.67 1.51 3.73
N CYS A 113 6.79 0.58 2.78
CA CYS A 113 7.43 0.89 1.50
C CYS A 113 6.74 2.06 0.79
N PHE A 114 7.53 3.06 0.41
CA PHE A 114 7.08 4.26 -0.28
C PHE A 114 6.40 3.96 -1.63
N PHE A 115 6.89 2.97 -2.37
CA PHE A 115 6.36 2.61 -3.69
C PHE A 115 5.05 1.82 -3.61
N ASN A 116 4.92 0.97 -2.60
CA ASN A 116 3.72 0.22 -2.33
C ASN A 116 3.63 -0.16 -0.83
N PRO A 117 2.78 0.52 -0.03
CA PRO A 117 2.61 0.21 1.39
C PRO A 117 2.17 -1.23 1.66
N GLN A 118 1.57 -1.92 0.66
CA GLN A 118 1.21 -3.33 0.77
C GLN A 118 2.42 -4.26 0.88
N HIS A 119 3.64 -3.81 0.58
CA HIS A 119 4.86 -4.61 0.73
C HIS A 119 5.31 -4.76 2.20
N GLY A 120 4.72 -4.00 3.13
CA GLY A 120 5.11 -4.02 4.55
C GLY A 120 6.26 -3.05 4.86
N PRO A 121 6.97 -3.27 5.99
CA PRO A 121 7.92 -2.29 6.51
C PRO A 121 9.13 -2.11 5.59
N SER A 122 9.64 -0.88 5.53
CA SER A 122 10.91 -0.58 4.89
C SER A 122 12.09 -1.19 5.63
N VAL A 123 13.21 -1.37 4.92
CA VAL A 123 14.49 -1.82 5.51
C VAL A 123 15.61 -0.80 5.33
N GLN A 124 15.45 0.15 4.40
CA GLN A 124 16.46 1.16 4.09
C GLN A 124 15.80 2.36 3.40
N ASP A 125 16.37 3.55 3.58
CA ASP A 125 16.03 4.74 2.80
C ASP A 125 16.94 4.84 1.58
N VAL A 126 16.37 5.24 0.44
CA VAL A 126 17.12 5.44 -0.80
C VAL A 126 16.83 6.81 -1.41
N ALA A 127 17.84 7.41 -2.02
CA ALA A 127 17.68 8.59 -2.86
C ALA A 127 16.81 8.24 -4.08
N TRP A 128 15.69 8.95 -4.22
CA TRP A 128 14.75 8.78 -5.31
C TRP A 128 14.29 10.12 -5.85
N THR A 129 14.31 10.27 -7.18
CA THR A 129 13.79 11.45 -7.87
C THR A 129 12.55 11.05 -8.67
N PRO A 130 11.33 11.45 -8.25
CA PRO A 130 10.14 11.18 -9.05
C PRO A 130 10.19 11.99 -10.37
N PRO A 131 9.53 11.52 -11.45
CA PRO A 131 9.46 12.24 -12.71
C PRO A 131 9.03 13.70 -12.55
N GLY A 132 9.89 14.63 -12.97
CA GLY A 132 9.64 16.08 -12.88
C GLY A 132 9.72 16.67 -11.47
N GLY A 133 10.12 15.89 -10.46
CA GLY A 133 10.26 16.34 -9.09
C GLY A 133 11.71 16.55 -8.64
N VAL A 134 11.87 16.72 -7.33
CA VAL A 134 13.16 16.86 -6.65
C VAL A 134 13.55 15.55 -5.97
N GLU A 135 14.86 15.30 -5.91
CA GLU A 135 15.41 14.16 -5.17
C GLU A 135 15.01 14.21 -3.70
N ARG A 136 14.72 13.04 -3.14
CA ARG A 136 14.40 12.84 -1.73
C ARG A 136 14.77 11.43 -1.30
N GLU A 137 15.08 11.28 -0.02
CA GLU A 137 15.18 9.98 0.62
C GLU A 137 13.77 9.40 0.82
N VAL A 138 13.57 8.16 0.42
CA VAL A 138 12.30 7.44 0.59
C VAL A 138 12.50 6.07 1.22
N PRO A 139 11.62 5.62 2.13
CA PRO A 139 11.71 4.31 2.76
C PRO A 139 11.32 3.19 1.79
N VAL A 140 12.16 2.15 1.67
CA VAL A 140 11.98 1.06 0.70
C VAL A 140 12.04 -0.30 1.37
N CYS A 141 11.13 -1.21 1.00
CA CYS A 141 11.17 -2.60 1.47
C CYS A 141 12.32 -3.37 0.83
N ARG A 142 12.64 -4.54 1.38
CA ARG A 142 13.72 -5.39 0.86
C ARG A 142 13.54 -5.77 -0.60
N SER A 143 12.30 -6.01 -1.05
CA SER A 143 12.01 -6.41 -2.43
C SER A 143 12.35 -5.29 -3.42
N ASP A 144 11.80 -4.10 -3.19
CA ASP A 144 12.05 -2.93 -4.05
C ASP A 144 13.51 -2.45 -3.96
N LEU A 145 14.15 -2.59 -2.80
CA LEU A 145 15.58 -2.30 -2.67
C LEU A 145 16.42 -3.20 -3.59
N ARG A 146 16.09 -4.50 -3.69
CA ARG A 146 16.76 -5.43 -4.60
C ARG A 146 16.53 -5.06 -6.07
N ARG A 147 15.30 -4.65 -6.44
CA ARG A 147 14.99 -4.18 -7.80
C ARG A 147 15.85 -2.95 -8.15
N ILE A 148 15.81 -1.92 -7.32
CA ILE A 148 16.52 -0.65 -7.54
C ILE A 148 18.04 -0.87 -7.61
N THR A 149 18.61 -1.64 -6.68
CA THR A 149 20.05 -1.95 -6.68
C THR A 149 20.47 -2.82 -7.86
N GLY A 150 19.55 -3.62 -8.40
CA GLY A 150 19.72 -4.39 -9.64
C GLY A 150 19.50 -3.58 -10.93
N GLY A 151 19.11 -2.31 -10.84
CA GLY A 151 18.81 -1.47 -12.00
C GLY A 151 17.42 -1.71 -12.61
N GLU A 152 16.53 -2.39 -11.88
CA GLU A 152 15.11 -2.55 -12.22
C GLU A 152 14.27 -1.45 -11.57
N ASP A 153 13.12 -1.15 -12.18
CA ASP A 153 12.13 -0.27 -11.57
C ASP A 153 11.50 -0.91 -10.32
N PRO A 154 11.22 -0.13 -9.26
CA PRO A 154 10.46 -0.62 -8.12
C PRO A 154 9.03 -0.97 -8.54
N GLU A 155 8.38 -1.82 -7.75
CA GLU A 155 6.99 -2.18 -7.97
C GLU A 155 6.07 -1.10 -7.40
N ILE A 156 5.76 -0.13 -8.27
CA ILE A 156 4.94 1.04 -7.92
C ILE A 156 3.46 0.67 -7.90
N ARG A 157 2.82 0.87 -6.75
CA ARG A 157 1.36 0.75 -6.63
C ARG A 157 0.68 1.84 -7.45
N LEU A 158 -0.28 1.44 -8.28
CA LEU A 158 -1.13 2.36 -9.05
C LEU A 158 -2.54 2.36 -8.49
N VAL A 159 -3.05 3.54 -8.19
CA VAL A 159 -4.40 3.71 -7.69
C VAL A 159 -5.24 4.57 -8.60
N ARG A 160 -6.52 4.24 -8.68
CA ARG A 160 -7.46 4.96 -9.54
C ARG A 160 -7.92 6.24 -8.86
N VAL A 161 -7.64 7.40 -9.46
CA VAL A 161 -8.14 8.74 -9.10
C VAL A 161 -9.01 9.25 -10.25
N GLY A 162 -10.32 9.29 -10.04
CA GLY A 162 -11.28 9.61 -11.10
C GLY A 162 -11.23 8.61 -12.26
N ASP A 163 -10.84 9.10 -13.44
CA ASP A 163 -10.72 8.36 -14.70
C ASP A 163 -9.30 7.86 -14.98
N ARG A 164 -8.32 8.18 -14.12
CA ARG A 164 -6.90 7.89 -14.34
C ARG A 164 -6.32 7.00 -13.25
N TYR A 165 -5.28 6.25 -13.61
CA TYR A 165 -4.43 5.56 -12.64
C TYR A 165 -3.18 6.40 -12.41
N VAL A 166 -2.86 6.66 -11.16
CA VAL A 166 -1.66 7.41 -10.78
C VAL A 166 -0.86 6.60 -9.75
N PRO A 167 0.45 6.81 -9.64
CA PRO A 167 1.23 6.25 -8.55
C PRO A 167 0.61 6.60 -7.19
N TRP A 168 0.59 5.64 -6.27
CA TRP A 168 0.04 5.81 -4.91
C TRP A 168 0.58 7.07 -4.23
N TYR A 169 1.91 7.23 -4.23
CA TYR A 169 2.58 8.39 -3.62
C TYR A 169 2.19 9.73 -4.26
N ALA A 170 1.63 9.73 -5.47
CA ALA A 170 1.10 10.92 -6.12
C ALA A 170 -0.40 11.14 -5.83
N ALA A 171 -1.16 10.06 -5.58
CA ALA A 171 -2.57 10.10 -5.23
C ALA A 171 -2.83 10.70 -3.83
N VAL A 172 -1.93 10.43 -2.88
CA VAL A 172 -1.95 11.00 -1.51
C VAL A 172 -2.10 12.53 -1.54
N ARG A 173 -1.43 13.17 -2.51
CA ARG A 173 -1.48 14.63 -2.73
C ARG A 173 -2.79 15.13 -3.35
N GLU A 174 -3.37 14.38 -4.29
CA GLU A 174 -4.59 14.80 -5.01
C GLU A 174 -5.88 14.60 -4.20
N ARG A 175 -5.83 13.75 -3.17
CA ARG A 175 -7.02 13.31 -2.41
C ARG A 175 -7.14 13.88 -1.00
N GLY A 176 -6.09 14.50 -0.44
CA GLY A 176 -6.09 14.88 0.99
C GLY A 176 -6.22 13.69 1.94
N LEU A 177 -6.13 12.46 1.41
CA LEU A 177 -6.05 11.24 2.17
C LEU A 177 -4.63 11.14 2.72
N LEU A 178 -4.51 11.26 4.05
CA LEU A 178 -3.31 11.03 4.86
C LEU A 178 -2.23 12.12 4.75
N ASP A 179 -2.06 12.90 5.82
CA ASP A 179 -0.85 13.70 6.03
C ASP A 179 -0.25 13.39 7.41
N SER A 180 1.05 13.03 7.43
CA SER A 180 1.97 13.57 8.43
C SER A 180 3.47 13.40 8.10
N THR A 181 3.90 12.51 7.19
CA THR A 181 5.35 12.24 7.01
C THR A 181 5.95 12.56 5.64
N LEU A 182 5.15 12.81 4.60
CA LEU A 182 5.66 13.04 3.23
C LEU A 182 5.19 14.37 2.65
N ARG A 183 5.55 15.46 3.33
CA ARG A 183 5.41 16.81 2.75
C ARG A 183 6.67 17.16 1.96
N PRO A 184 6.60 17.32 0.62
CA PRO A 184 7.30 18.46 0.02
C PRO A 184 6.64 19.06 -1.23
N ALA A 185 7.24 20.19 -1.64
CA ALA A 185 6.81 21.20 -2.59
C ALA A 185 6.59 20.71 -4.04
N ALA A 186 5.62 21.38 -4.68
CA ALA A 186 5.41 21.56 -6.12
C ALA A 186 5.45 20.30 -7.00
N THR A 187 4.29 19.95 -7.58
CA THR A 187 4.24 18.99 -8.69
C THR A 187 3.19 19.48 -9.69
N ASP A 188 3.60 20.43 -10.53
CA ASP A 188 3.05 20.55 -11.87
C ASP A 188 3.73 19.48 -12.73
N GLY A 189 2.94 18.62 -13.38
CA GLY A 189 3.42 17.72 -14.43
C GLY A 189 3.81 16.32 -13.99
N VAL A 190 2.84 15.40 -13.90
CA VAL A 190 3.12 13.97 -14.10
C VAL A 190 3.22 13.74 -15.60
N PRO A 191 4.37 13.31 -16.15
CA PRO A 191 4.52 13.12 -17.59
C PRO A 191 3.68 11.94 -18.12
N LYS A 192 3.12 12.09 -19.32
CA LYS A 192 2.26 11.09 -19.98
C LYS A 192 2.91 9.71 -20.18
N TYR A 193 4.24 9.60 -20.14
CA TYR A 193 4.93 8.31 -20.36
C TYR A 193 4.79 7.35 -19.17
N VAL A 194 4.70 7.86 -17.94
CA VAL A 194 4.47 7.03 -16.75
C VAL A 194 3.10 6.33 -16.81
N MET A 195 2.11 7.02 -17.40
CA MET A 195 0.78 6.46 -17.65
C MET A 195 0.83 5.42 -18.77
N LEU A 196 1.61 5.68 -19.83
CA LEU A 196 1.73 4.82 -21.00
C LEU A 196 2.49 3.51 -20.70
N GLU A 197 3.55 3.55 -19.90
CA GLU A 197 4.31 2.36 -19.51
C GLU A 197 3.51 1.44 -18.59
N ALA A 198 2.69 2.00 -17.70
CA ALA A 198 1.75 1.26 -16.88
C ALA A 198 0.65 0.55 -17.70
N ASP A 199 0.15 1.21 -18.76
CA ASP A 199 -0.83 0.64 -19.67
C ASP A 199 -0.20 -0.43 -20.59
N ILE A 200 1.04 -0.22 -21.06
CA ILE A 200 1.78 -1.18 -21.89
C ILE A 200 2.19 -2.43 -21.09
N GLY A 201 2.60 -2.29 -19.84
CA GLY A 201 2.91 -3.42 -18.95
C GLY A 201 1.71 -4.36 -18.76
N ARG A 202 0.50 -3.80 -18.61
CA ARG A 202 -0.73 -4.61 -18.50
C ARG A 202 -1.18 -5.26 -19.80
N ALA A 203 -0.98 -4.60 -20.95
CA ALA A 203 -1.30 -5.20 -22.24
C ALA A 203 -0.43 -6.45 -22.52
N ARG A 204 0.80 -6.48 -22.02
CA ARG A 204 1.70 -7.64 -22.15
C ARG A 204 1.32 -8.78 -21.20
N ASN A 205 0.98 -8.49 -19.94
CA ASN A 205 0.56 -9.51 -18.98
C ASN A 205 -0.84 -10.10 -19.28
N SER A 206 -1.75 -9.33 -19.87
CA SER A 206 -3.07 -9.83 -20.27
C SER A 206 -3.03 -10.74 -21.52
N GLN A 207 -2.02 -10.59 -22.39
CA GLN A 207 -1.78 -11.51 -23.51
C GLN A 207 -1.02 -12.79 -23.11
N ALA A 208 -0.17 -12.73 -22.09
CA ALA A 208 0.54 -13.90 -21.57
C ALA A 208 -0.39 -14.93 -20.87
N GLY A 209 -1.57 -14.49 -20.41
CA GLY A 209 -2.58 -15.35 -19.76
C GLY A 209 -3.53 -16.10 -20.70
N GLN A 210 -3.39 -15.99 -22.03
CA GLN A 210 -4.22 -16.70 -23.02
C GLN A 210 -3.46 -17.78 -23.83
N GLY A 211 -2.26 -18.16 -23.42
CA GLY A 211 -1.53 -19.30 -23.98
C GLY A 211 -1.86 -20.58 -23.22
N GLY A 212 -2.75 -21.41 -23.77
CA GLY A 212 -3.19 -22.67 -23.16
C GLY A 212 -2.05 -23.64 -22.85
N TYR A 213 -2.24 -24.41 -21.77
CA TYR A 213 -1.45 -25.60 -21.47
C TYR A 213 -1.94 -26.77 -22.33
N PRO A 214 -1.07 -27.43 -23.12
CA PRO A 214 -1.24 -28.83 -23.45
C PRO A 214 -0.45 -29.71 -22.47
N PHE A 215 -1.16 -30.67 -21.88
CA PHE A 215 -0.73 -31.77 -21.00
C PHE A 215 -0.43 -31.46 -19.53
#